data_AF-A0A7S3WS17-F1
#
_entry.id   AF-A0A7S3WS17-F1
#
_cell.length_a   1.000
_cell.length_b   1.000
_cell.length_c   1.000
_cell.angle_alpha   90.00
_cell.angle_beta   90.00
_cell.angle_gamma   90.00
#
_symmetry.space_group_name_H-M   'P 1'
#
loop_
_entity.id
_entity.type
_entity.pdbx_description
1 polymer ?
#
loop_
_entity_poly.entity_id
_entity_poly.type
_entity_poly.pdbx_seq_one_letter_code
_entity_poly.pdbx_strand_id
1 'polypeptide(L)'
;MLGMAIDKEGCVAYGSYGDTKKGTSNVGTVFKNNIAAGCAFAGFVAPSTTACGETNNNFHGNIAHSSNMVGAYMYPNPSSSSSATCMEFSHFSAYKTQEACVVTMAKTKLLKASHITCLDVQQGVSLNTGGQENDKVEIILEDSHFFGESASKDCPSVNGDCWCKPKFAFMNAQNMNDEKDLHPTMKSALPIQKSHGEGNWGGKMTINRTTFSKFMGKSMCGEKSVIFNRNPDSSDKIPPHYFNDCTFDDVDNTGWAFLEKSDPGWANVKDCGDFPCTAPNNLIYSFTGTKFTGTTKPTTAVADFVIVPDEKTVGGTYPNCNHFPEQQ
;
A
#
# COMPACT_ATOMS: atom_id res chain seq x y z
N MET A 1 5.01 -20.25 1.17
CA MET A 1 5.58 -19.82 -0.12
C MET A 1 4.39 -19.63 -1.04
N LEU A 2 3.90 -18.39 -1.18
CA LEU A 2 2.83 -18.09 -2.15
C LEU A 2 3.36 -18.48 -3.53
N GLY A 3 2.58 -19.24 -4.29
CA GLY A 3 3.00 -19.77 -5.59
C GLY A 3 3.46 -18.62 -6.48
N MET A 4 4.60 -18.81 -7.16
CA MET A 4 5.04 -17.90 -8.21
C MET A 4 3.97 -17.90 -9.31
N ALA A 5 3.11 -16.88 -9.35
CA ALA A 5 2.13 -16.67 -10.41
C ALA A 5 2.74 -15.85 -11.55
N ILE A 6 2.23 -16.03 -12.76
CA ILE A 6 2.52 -15.12 -13.87
C ILE A 6 1.48 -14.02 -13.79
N ASP A 7 1.89 -12.75 -13.87
CA ASP A 7 0.98 -11.60 -13.74
C ASP A 7 -0.16 -11.57 -14.79
N LYS A 8 -0.08 -12.43 -15.81
CA LYS A 8 -1.14 -12.71 -16.79
C LYS A 8 -2.30 -13.57 -16.25
N GLU A 9 -2.17 -14.11 -15.03
CA GLU A 9 -3.15 -14.97 -14.36
C GLU A 9 -4.15 -14.16 -13.50
N GLY A 10 -4.34 -12.89 -13.83
CA GLY A 10 -5.44 -12.10 -13.26
C GLY A 10 -6.79 -12.60 -13.80
N CYS A 11 -7.85 -12.55 -12.98
CA CYS A 11 -9.20 -12.87 -13.45
C CYS A 11 -9.64 -11.95 -14.58
N VAL A 12 -9.31 -10.66 -14.47
CA VAL A 12 -9.56 -9.66 -15.51
C VAL A 12 -8.27 -8.88 -15.75
N ALA A 13 -7.66 -9.08 -16.92
CA ALA A 13 -6.53 -8.27 -17.40
C ALA A 13 -6.95 -7.59 -18.72
N TYR A 14 -7.25 -6.30 -18.69
CA TYR A 14 -7.77 -5.58 -19.86
C TYR A 14 -6.88 -4.42 -20.27
N GLY A 15 -6.58 -4.31 -21.55
CA GLY A 15 -5.59 -3.35 -22.03
C GLY A 15 -4.18 -3.62 -21.49
N SER A 16 -3.92 -4.80 -20.93
CA SER A 16 -2.65 -5.16 -20.28
C SER A 16 -1.86 -6.19 -21.08
N TYR A 17 -2.54 -7.07 -21.84
CA TYR A 17 -1.94 -8.29 -22.38
C TYR A 17 -0.99 -8.12 -23.58
N GLY A 18 -1.22 -7.14 -24.45
CA GLY A 18 -0.53 -7.04 -25.74
C GLY A 18 0.87 -6.41 -25.71
N ASP A 19 1.16 -5.60 -24.70
CA ASP A 19 2.50 -5.04 -24.44
C ASP A 19 2.80 -5.22 -22.96
N THR A 20 3.82 -6.01 -22.64
CA THR A 20 4.15 -6.40 -21.27
C THR A 20 4.74 -5.26 -20.43
N LYS A 21 5.10 -4.13 -21.05
CA LYS A 21 5.66 -2.95 -20.38
C LYS A 21 4.63 -1.87 -20.17
N LYS A 22 3.86 -1.54 -21.23
CA LYS A 22 2.95 -0.39 -21.23
C LYS A 22 1.48 -0.77 -21.17
N GLY A 23 1.16 -2.03 -21.46
CA GLY A 23 -0.19 -2.41 -21.85
C GLY A 23 -0.55 -1.94 -23.26
N THR A 24 -1.72 -2.34 -23.72
CA THR A 24 -2.27 -1.97 -25.02
C THR A 24 -3.26 -0.83 -24.89
N SER A 25 -3.13 0.18 -25.76
CA SER A 25 -4.11 1.26 -25.86
C SER A 25 -5.50 0.69 -26.07
N ASN A 26 -6.40 0.91 -25.11
CA ASN A 26 -7.78 0.46 -25.17
C ASN A 26 -8.71 1.65 -24.90
N VAL A 27 -8.93 2.43 -25.95
CA VAL A 27 -9.88 3.55 -25.93
C VAL A 27 -11.30 2.99 -26.05
N GLY A 28 -12.05 3.05 -24.94
CA GLY A 28 -13.50 2.80 -24.92
C GLY A 28 -13.96 1.58 -24.12
N THR A 29 -13.05 0.80 -23.52
CA THR A 29 -13.49 -0.28 -22.64
C THR A 29 -13.83 0.24 -21.23
N VAL A 30 -14.99 -0.16 -20.72
CA VAL A 30 -15.53 0.24 -19.42
C VAL A 30 -15.81 -1.00 -18.57
N PHE A 31 -15.14 -1.09 -17.43
CA PHE A 31 -15.33 -2.12 -16.40
C PHE A 31 -15.92 -1.48 -15.14
N LYS A 32 -17.23 -1.59 -14.98
CA LYS A 32 -17.94 -1.11 -13.79
C LYS A 32 -18.68 -2.21 -13.07
N ASN A 33 -18.71 -2.14 -11.74
CA ASN A 33 -19.56 -2.98 -10.89
C ASN A 33 -19.37 -4.48 -11.12
N ASN A 34 -18.13 -4.90 -11.41
CA ASN A 34 -17.80 -6.32 -11.61
C ASN A 34 -17.28 -6.93 -10.31
N ILE A 35 -17.38 -8.26 -10.22
CA ILE A 35 -16.80 -9.05 -9.15
C ILE A 35 -15.78 -10.02 -9.75
N ALA A 36 -14.55 -10.00 -9.27
CA ALA A 36 -13.51 -10.98 -9.59
C ALA A 36 -13.17 -11.77 -8.32
N ALA A 37 -13.27 -13.10 -8.37
CA ALA A 37 -13.15 -13.96 -7.21
C ALA A 37 -12.27 -15.19 -7.50
N GLY A 38 -11.48 -15.63 -6.52
CA GLY A 38 -10.71 -16.88 -6.64
C GLY A 38 -9.52 -16.80 -7.61
N CYS A 39 -8.95 -15.61 -7.77
CA CYS A 39 -7.93 -15.33 -8.77
C CYS A 39 -6.54 -15.77 -8.31
N ALA A 40 -5.74 -16.34 -9.21
CA ALA A 40 -4.39 -16.83 -8.89
C ALA A 40 -3.40 -15.69 -8.61
N PHE A 41 -3.45 -14.63 -9.44
CA PHE A 41 -2.63 -13.44 -9.28
C PHE A 41 -3.46 -12.26 -8.77
N ALA A 42 -4.21 -11.60 -9.66
CA ALA A 42 -4.98 -10.40 -9.35
C ALA A 42 -6.46 -10.58 -9.64
N GLY A 43 -7.33 -9.93 -8.88
CA GLY A 43 -8.71 -9.71 -9.31
C GLY A 43 -8.76 -8.94 -10.62
N PHE A 44 -8.08 -7.79 -10.63
CA PHE A 44 -7.97 -6.91 -11.80
C PHE A 44 -6.52 -6.50 -12.05
N VAL A 45 -6.07 -6.62 -13.29
CA VAL A 45 -4.92 -5.89 -13.81
C VAL A 45 -5.47 -4.85 -14.78
N ALA A 46 -5.44 -3.59 -14.39
CA ALA A 46 -6.27 -2.56 -15.01
C ALA A 46 -5.52 -1.24 -15.20
N PRO A 47 -5.65 -0.60 -16.38
CA PRO A 47 -5.17 0.74 -16.58
C PRO A 47 -6.00 1.72 -15.75
N SER A 48 -5.34 2.75 -15.28
CA SER A 48 -5.93 3.92 -14.67
C SER A 48 -6.75 4.75 -15.65
N THR A 49 -7.29 5.84 -15.14
CA THR A 49 -7.96 6.87 -15.93
C THR A 49 -7.00 7.57 -16.91
N THR A 50 -7.57 8.25 -17.91
CA THR A 50 -6.86 9.02 -18.93
C THR A 50 -6.08 10.19 -18.32
N ALA A 51 -6.68 10.98 -17.44
CA ALA A 51 -5.97 12.02 -16.69
C ALA A 51 -6.64 12.25 -15.33
N CYS A 52 -5.89 12.80 -14.38
CA CYS A 52 -6.47 13.14 -13.09
C CYS A 52 -7.49 14.28 -13.20
N GLY A 53 -8.53 14.21 -12.37
CA GLY A 53 -9.63 15.17 -12.37
C GLY A 53 -10.61 15.01 -13.53
N GLU A 54 -10.36 14.11 -14.47
CA GLU A 54 -11.40 13.66 -15.39
C GLU A 54 -12.33 12.70 -14.64
N THR A 55 -13.64 12.89 -14.76
CA THR A 55 -14.65 11.89 -14.37
C THR A 55 -14.54 10.68 -15.30
N ASN A 56 -13.47 9.93 -15.15
CA ASN A 56 -13.26 8.70 -15.89
C ASN A 56 -13.79 7.56 -15.04
N ASN A 57 -14.85 6.98 -15.56
CA ASN A 57 -15.66 5.97 -14.92
C ASN A 57 -15.31 4.59 -15.52
N ASN A 58 -14.20 4.44 -16.24
CA ASN A 58 -13.89 3.22 -16.98
C ASN A 58 -13.47 2.06 -16.08
N PHE A 59 -13.04 2.34 -14.84
CA PHE A 59 -12.82 1.35 -13.79
C PHE A 59 -13.44 1.88 -12.51
N HIS A 60 -14.62 1.39 -12.14
CA HIS A 60 -15.37 1.96 -11.01
C HIS A 60 -16.34 0.94 -10.40
N GLY A 61 -16.44 0.91 -9.07
CA GLY A 61 -17.34 0.03 -8.33
C GLY A 61 -16.98 -1.45 -8.42
N ASN A 62 -15.76 -1.79 -8.86
CA ASN A 62 -15.32 -3.18 -8.99
C ASN A 62 -14.90 -3.75 -7.63
N ILE A 63 -15.09 -5.06 -7.47
CA ILE A 63 -14.78 -5.79 -6.25
C ILE A 63 -13.89 -6.98 -6.59
N ALA A 64 -12.74 -7.10 -5.95
CA ALA A 64 -11.92 -8.31 -5.99
C ALA A 64 -11.95 -9.04 -4.66
N HIS A 65 -12.07 -10.37 -4.65
CA HIS A 65 -11.92 -11.10 -3.40
C HIS A 65 -11.36 -12.50 -3.54
N SER A 66 -10.95 -13.07 -2.40
CA SER A 66 -10.42 -14.44 -2.34
C SER A 66 -9.31 -14.67 -3.36
N SER A 67 -8.49 -13.63 -3.59
CA SER A 67 -7.38 -13.67 -4.55
C SER A 67 -6.12 -14.14 -3.83
N ASN A 68 -5.39 -15.04 -4.48
CA ASN A 68 -4.18 -15.63 -3.93
C ASN A 68 -2.99 -14.65 -3.90
N MET A 69 -3.06 -13.51 -4.60
CA MET A 69 -2.15 -12.39 -4.37
C MET A 69 -2.94 -11.09 -4.16
N VAL A 70 -3.09 -10.26 -5.19
CA VAL A 70 -3.57 -8.87 -5.05
C VAL A 70 -5.04 -8.71 -5.45
N GLY A 71 -5.71 -7.70 -4.91
CA GLY A 71 -7.05 -7.32 -5.37
C GLY A 71 -7.00 -6.67 -6.74
N ALA A 72 -6.23 -5.59 -6.85
CA ALA A 72 -5.94 -4.93 -8.12
C ALA A 72 -4.47 -4.53 -8.28
N TYR A 73 -3.94 -4.72 -9.48
CA TYR A 73 -2.72 -4.06 -9.95
C TYR A 73 -3.11 -2.94 -10.93
N MET A 74 -3.00 -1.70 -10.47
CA MET A 74 -3.32 -0.52 -11.27
C MET A 74 -2.05 0.06 -11.91
N TYR A 75 -2.14 0.45 -13.19
CA TYR A 75 -1.01 1.02 -13.93
C TYR A 75 -1.41 2.22 -14.82
N PRO A 76 -0.45 3.03 -15.32
CA PRO A 76 -0.74 4.16 -16.19
C PRO A 76 -1.50 3.75 -17.46
N ASN A 77 -2.50 4.54 -17.88
CA ASN A 77 -3.25 4.23 -19.09
C ASN A 77 -2.38 4.44 -20.34
N PRO A 78 -2.06 3.39 -21.13
CA PRO A 78 -1.21 3.52 -22.32
C PRO A 78 -1.82 4.37 -23.42
N SER A 79 -3.14 4.54 -23.41
CA SER A 79 -3.84 5.40 -24.39
C SER A 79 -3.74 6.89 -24.07
N SER A 80 -3.27 7.26 -22.88
CA SER A 80 -3.18 8.64 -22.45
C SER A 80 -1.73 9.12 -22.34
N SER A 81 -1.41 10.15 -23.10
CA SER A 81 -0.16 10.89 -22.94
C SER A 81 -0.06 11.59 -21.58
N SER A 82 -1.18 11.86 -20.92
CA SER A 82 -1.24 12.53 -19.63
C SER A 82 -0.95 11.61 -18.43
N SER A 83 -1.01 10.28 -18.58
CA SER A 83 -0.79 9.35 -17.46
C SER A 83 0.63 9.41 -16.88
N ALA A 84 1.62 9.83 -17.68
CA ALA A 84 2.98 10.09 -17.20
C ALA A 84 3.06 11.31 -16.26
N THR A 85 2.11 12.23 -16.36
CA THR A 85 2.00 13.36 -15.45
C THR A 85 1.11 13.02 -14.27
N CYS A 86 -0.01 12.35 -14.53
CA CYS A 86 -0.98 12.05 -13.50
C CYS A 86 -1.77 10.78 -13.78
N MET A 87 -1.75 9.85 -12.83
CA MET A 87 -2.51 8.60 -12.82
C MET A 87 -3.55 8.67 -11.71
N GLU A 88 -4.81 8.40 -12.02
CA GLU A 88 -5.89 8.35 -11.03
C GLU A 88 -6.75 7.09 -11.19
N PHE A 89 -7.19 6.53 -10.07
CA PHE A 89 -8.20 5.47 -10.01
C PHE A 89 -9.02 5.58 -8.72
N SER A 90 -10.25 5.08 -8.74
CA SER A 90 -11.13 5.18 -7.57
C SER A 90 -12.20 4.09 -7.50
N HIS A 91 -12.90 4.05 -6.36
CA HIS A 91 -14.08 3.21 -6.12
C HIS A 91 -13.79 1.73 -6.39
N PHE A 92 -12.86 1.19 -5.63
CA PHE A 92 -12.48 -0.20 -5.72
C PHE A 92 -12.49 -0.82 -4.33
N SER A 93 -13.01 -2.04 -4.24
CA SER A 93 -13.00 -2.78 -3.00
C SER A 93 -12.25 -4.09 -3.18
N ALA A 94 -11.42 -4.46 -2.20
CA ALA A 94 -10.92 -5.81 -2.12
C ALA A 94 -11.03 -6.41 -0.72
N TYR A 95 -11.27 -7.71 -0.67
CA TYR A 95 -11.26 -8.45 0.59
C TYR A 95 -10.73 -9.86 0.48
N LYS A 96 -10.14 -10.38 1.57
CA LYS A 96 -9.58 -11.73 1.62
C LYS A 96 -8.54 -11.98 0.53
N THR A 97 -7.69 -10.99 0.29
CA THR A 97 -6.53 -11.12 -0.59
C THR A 97 -5.33 -11.54 0.25
N GLN A 98 -4.54 -12.50 -0.25
CA GLN A 98 -3.37 -12.98 0.47
C GLN A 98 -2.15 -12.04 0.34
N GLU A 99 -2.25 -10.99 -0.48
CA GLU A 99 -1.33 -9.85 -0.50
C GLU A 99 -2.10 -8.53 -0.42
N ALA A 100 -1.76 -7.54 -1.26
CA ALA A 100 -2.31 -6.20 -1.21
C ALA A 100 -3.72 -6.12 -1.80
N CYS A 101 -4.57 -5.30 -1.20
CA CYS A 101 -5.84 -4.85 -1.76
C CYS A 101 -5.64 -4.15 -3.10
N VAL A 102 -4.74 -3.16 -3.13
CA VAL A 102 -4.29 -2.50 -4.37
C VAL A 102 -2.79 -2.34 -4.34
N VAL A 103 -2.15 -2.65 -5.46
CA VAL A 103 -0.74 -2.36 -5.70
C VAL A 103 -0.56 -1.49 -6.95
N THR A 104 0.41 -0.60 -6.92
CA THR A 104 0.89 0.14 -8.11
C THR A 104 2.40 0.11 -8.19
N MET A 105 2.91 0.24 -9.42
CA MET A 105 4.29 0.61 -9.72
C MET A 105 4.24 1.50 -10.98
N ALA A 106 3.87 2.77 -10.78
CA ALA A 106 3.45 3.64 -11.86
C ALA A 106 4.53 4.64 -12.27
N LYS A 107 4.82 4.73 -13.57
CA LYS A 107 5.64 5.83 -14.13
C LYS A 107 4.80 7.09 -14.26
N THR A 108 4.64 7.81 -13.16
CA THR A 108 3.83 9.03 -13.05
C THR A 108 4.41 10.02 -12.03
N LYS A 109 4.14 11.32 -12.20
CA LYS A 109 4.53 12.35 -11.22
C LYS A 109 3.49 12.56 -10.13
N LEU A 110 2.24 12.17 -10.39
CA LEU A 110 1.13 12.30 -9.44
C LEU A 110 0.26 11.04 -9.52
N LEU A 111 0.23 10.28 -8.43
CA LEU A 111 -0.61 9.09 -8.29
C LEU A 111 -1.77 9.43 -7.34
N LYS A 112 -3.02 9.33 -7.81
CA LYS A 112 -4.22 9.55 -7.01
C LYS A 112 -5.04 8.27 -6.88
N ALA A 113 -5.38 7.92 -5.65
CA ALA A 113 -6.31 6.85 -5.34
C ALA A 113 -7.41 7.42 -4.44
N SER A 114 -8.68 7.09 -4.69
CA SER A 114 -9.77 7.48 -3.79
C SER A 114 -10.86 6.44 -3.68
N HIS A 115 -11.65 6.50 -2.60
CA HIS A 115 -12.77 5.57 -2.40
C HIS A 115 -12.33 4.10 -2.45
N ILE A 116 -11.17 3.79 -1.88
CA ILE A 116 -10.63 2.43 -1.81
C ILE A 116 -11.13 1.78 -0.52
N THR A 117 -11.69 0.58 -0.60
CA THR A 117 -12.10 -0.20 0.57
C THR A 117 -11.33 -1.49 0.65
N CYS A 118 -10.58 -1.70 1.74
CA CYS A 118 -9.80 -2.91 1.95
C CYS A 118 -10.27 -3.59 3.22
N LEU A 119 -10.74 -4.83 3.11
CA LEU A 119 -11.28 -5.59 4.25
C LEU A 119 -10.57 -6.93 4.36
N ASP A 120 -10.02 -7.23 5.53
CA ASP A 120 -9.48 -8.56 5.79
C ASP A 120 -8.43 -8.99 4.74
N VAL A 121 -7.55 -8.06 4.39
CA VAL A 121 -6.45 -8.26 3.42
C VAL A 121 -5.13 -8.41 4.17
N GLN A 122 -4.18 -9.16 3.61
CA GLN A 122 -2.88 -9.33 4.26
C GLN A 122 -2.03 -8.04 4.23
N GLN A 123 -1.97 -7.36 3.07
CA GLN A 123 -1.04 -6.25 2.85
C GLN A 123 -1.72 -4.97 2.35
N GLY A 124 -2.88 -4.60 2.92
CA GLY A 124 -3.39 -3.23 2.80
C GLY A 124 -3.35 -2.64 1.39
N VAL A 125 -2.88 -1.39 1.26
CA VAL A 125 -2.47 -0.82 -0.03
C VAL A 125 -0.95 -0.68 -0.13
N SER A 126 -0.45 -0.78 -1.36
CA SER A 126 0.92 -0.49 -1.76
C SER A 126 0.91 0.46 -2.96
N LEU A 127 0.97 1.75 -2.69
CA LEU A 127 0.97 2.77 -3.74
C LEU A 127 2.40 3.19 -4.03
N ASN A 128 2.95 2.73 -5.15
CA ASN A 128 4.31 3.05 -5.56
C ASN A 128 4.38 3.71 -6.93
N THR A 129 5.40 4.55 -7.11
CA THR A 129 5.80 5.13 -8.40
C THR A 129 7.23 4.69 -8.76
N GLY A 130 7.54 4.71 -10.06
CA GLY A 130 8.81 4.17 -10.57
C GLY A 130 9.25 4.73 -11.92
N GLY A 131 10.41 4.25 -12.38
CA GLY A 131 10.85 4.27 -13.77
C GLY A 131 11.63 5.51 -14.24
N GLN A 132 11.97 6.42 -13.32
CA GLN A 132 13.01 7.45 -13.50
C GLN A 132 13.21 8.26 -12.20
N GLU A 133 14.35 8.94 -12.11
CA GLU A 133 14.56 9.95 -11.08
C GLU A 133 13.62 11.15 -11.28
N ASN A 134 12.96 11.58 -10.21
CA ASN A 134 12.06 12.73 -10.21
C ASN A 134 12.23 13.57 -8.93
N ASP A 135 12.52 14.86 -9.12
CA ASP A 135 12.62 15.86 -8.05
C ASP A 135 11.29 16.17 -7.36
N LYS A 136 10.17 15.80 -7.98
CA LYS A 136 8.82 15.99 -7.45
C LYS A 136 7.94 14.81 -7.85
N VAL A 137 7.53 14.03 -6.86
CA VAL A 137 6.53 12.99 -6.99
C VAL A 137 5.55 13.07 -5.82
N GLU A 138 4.26 13.01 -6.12
CA GLU A 138 3.22 13.04 -5.11
C GLU A 138 2.29 11.84 -5.25
N ILE A 139 2.05 11.16 -4.14
CA ILE A 139 1.05 10.11 -4.03
C ILE A 139 -0.06 10.64 -3.12
N ILE A 140 -1.31 10.53 -3.54
CA ILE A 140 -2.48 10.97 -2.77
C ILE A 140 -3.46 9.81 -2.64
N LEU A 141 -3.85 9.51 -1.41
CA LEU A 141 -4.92 8.57 -1.07
C LEU A 141 -6.03 9.33 -0.33
N GLU A 142 -7.26 9.29 -0.83
CA GLU A 142 -8.36 10.04 -0.23
C GLU A 142 -9.61 9.19 0.01
N ASP A 143 -10.41 9.59 0.99
CA ASP A 143 -11.79 9.11 1.17
C ASP A 143 -11.90 7.57 1.15
N SER A 144 -10.94 6.90 1.78
CA SER A 144 -10.77 5.45 1.72
C SER A 144 -11.01 4.81 3.10
N HIS A 145 -11.30 3.51 3.12
CA HIS A 145 -11.60 2.78 4.33
C HIS A 145 -10.84 1.46 4.39
N PHE A 146 -10.04 1.30 5.43
CA PHE A 146 -9.29 0.11 5.73
C PHE A 146 -9.85 -0.55 6.97
N PHE A 147 -10.17 -1.83 6.86
CA PHE A 147 -10.59 -2.66 7.96
C PHE A 147 -9.47 -3.64 8.26
N GLY A 148 -9.15 -3.78 9.55
CA GLY A 148 -8.38 -4.90 10.06
C GLY A 148 -9.20 -6.18 9.93
N GLU A 149 -9.13 -7.03 10.95
CA GLU A 149 -9.91 -8.25 10.93
C GLU A 149 -11.32 -8.05 11.51
N SER A 150 -12.30 -8.73 10.92
CA SER A 150 -13.66 -8.82 11.44
C SER A 150 -14.07 -10.29 11.52
N ALA A 151 -15.10 -10.58 12.32
CA ALA A 151 -15.62 -11.93 12.44
C ALA A 151 -16.03 -12.50 11.07
N SER A 152 -15.27 -13.48 10.57
CA SER A 152 -15.50 -14.10 9.27
C SER A 152 -16.31 -15.39 9.44
N LYS A 153 -17.56 -15.40 8.97
CA LYS A 153 -18.47 -16.55 9.11
C LYS A 153 -18.10 -17.75 8.23
N ASP A 154 -17.28 -17.52 7.22
CA ASP A 154 -16.80 -18.51 6.24
C ASP A 154 -15.39 -19.03 6.56
N CYS A 155 -14.86 -18.71 7.74
CA CYS A 155 -13.69 -19.35 8.32
C CYS A 155 -14.16 -20.66 9.00
N PRO A 156 -13.93 -21.84 8.38
CA PRO A 156 -14.63 -23.07 8.74
C PRO A 156 -14.25 -23.65 10.11
N SER A 157 -13.16 -23.18 10.75
CA SER A 157 -12.88 -23.49 12.15
C SER A 157 -11.88 -22.52 12.78
N VAL A 158 -11.99 -22.33 14.10
CA VAL A 158 -10.97 -21.64 14.94
C VAL A 158 -9.67 -22.48 15.06
N ASN A 159 -9.64 -23.69 14.50
CA ASN A 159 -8.58 -24.69 14.67
C ASN A 159 -7.60 -24.76 13.48
N GLY A 160 -7.51 -23.72 12.65
CA GLY A 160 -6.32 -23.50 11.81
C GLY A 160 -6.49 -23.57 10.28
N ASP A 161 -7.70 -23.68 9.76
CA ASP A 161 -7.93 -23.67 8.30
C ASP A 161 -8.03 -22.26 7.69
N CYS A 162 -8.01 -21.22 8.53
CA CYS A 162 -8.17 -19.84 8.09
C CYS A 162 -6.81 -19.23 7.76
N TRP A 163 -6.79 -18.30 6.79
CA TRP A 163 -5.57 -17.61 6.39
C TRP A 163 -5.10 -16.65 7.48
N CYS A 164 -4.39 -17.21 8.46
CA CYS A 164 -3.84 -16.52 9.61
C CYS A 164 -2.43 -16.04 9.25
N LYS A 165 -2.35 -14.80 8.78
CA LYS A 165 -1.09 -14.09 8.52
C LYS A 165 -1.10 -12.73 9.20
N PRO A 166 0.07 -12.12 9.43
CA PRO A 166 0.15 -10.72 9.79
C PRO A 166 -0.62 -9.87 8.76
N LYS A 167 -1.50 -9.00 9.24
CA LYS A 167 -2.32 -8.10 8.43
C LYS A 167 -1.94 -6.66 8.70
N PHE A 168 -1.95 -5.84 7.66
CA PHE A 168 -1.84 -4.40 7.83
C PHE A 168 -2.63 -3.59 6.82
N ALA A 169 -3.03 -2.37 7.20
CA ALA A 169 -3.83 -1.48 6.34
C ALA A 169 -3.00 -0.82 5.25
N PHE A 170 -1.75 -0.50 5.58
CA PHE A 170 -0.95 0.41 4.81
C PHE A 170 0.50 -0.01 4.84
N MET A 171 1.03 -0.30 3.66
CA MET A 171 2.47 -0.39 3.44
C MET A 171 2.99 0.98 3.05
N ASN A 172 4.13 1.41 3.60
CA ASN A 172 4.73 2.68 3.18
C ASN A 172 4.92 2.71 1.66
N ALA A 173 4.43 3.79 1.06
CA ALA A 173 4.65 4.07 -0.34
C ALA A 173 6.13 4.20 -0.69
N GLN A 174 6.43 3.92 -1.95
CA GLN A 174 7.76 4.03 -2.52
C GLN A 174 7.73 4.91 -3.76
N ASN A 175 8.77 5.71 -3.92
CA ASN A 175 9.05 6.40 -5.17
C ASN A 175 10.43 5.96 -5.60
N MET A 176 10.55 5.34 -6.78
CA MET A 176 11.76 4.64 -7.17
C MET A 176 12.27 5.07 -8.54
N ASN A 177 13.57 4.91 -8.76
CA ASN A 177 14.20 5.11 -10.06
C ASN A 177 13.89 3.93 -11.00
N ASP A 178 13.78 2.73 -10.43
CA ASP A 178 13.50 1.50 -11.18
C ASP A 178 12.04 1.39 -11.61
N GLU A 179 11.80 0.66 -12.69
CA GLU A 179 10.47 0.28 -13.16
C GLU A 179 10.25 -1.23 -13.01
N LYS A 180 8.97 -1.62 -13.04
CA LYS A 180 8.57 -3.02 -13.15
C LYS A 180 7.67 -3.18 -14.35
N ASP A 181 7.94 -4.21 -15.16
CA ASP A 181 7.07 -4.58 -16.27
C ASP A 181 5.67 -4.92 -15.72
N LEU A 182 4.64 -4.56 -16.49
CA LEU A 182 3.23 -4.81 -16.14
C LEU A 182 2.91 -6.30 -16.08
N HIS A 183 3.54 -7.07 -16.99
CA HIS A 183 3.42 -8.52 -17.04
C HIS A 183 4.79 -9.17 -17.22
N PRO A 184 5.57 -9.37 -16.14
CA PRO A 184 6.70 -10.28 -16.18
C PRO A 184 6.25 -11.61 -16.81
N THR A 185 6.87 -11.96 -17.94
CA THR A 185 6.55 -13.16 -18.74
C THR A 185 7.12 -14.43 -18.13
N MET A 186 7.92 -14.27 -17.09
CA MET A 186 8.47 -15.32 -16.26
C MET A 186 7.81 -15.21 -14.89
N LYS A 187 7.78 -16.32 -14.15
CA LYS A 187 7.49 -16.31 -12.72
C LYS A 187 8.31 -15.21 -12.06
N SER A 188 7.64 -14.11 -11.68
CA SER A 188 8.30 -12.99 -11.03
C SER A 188 8.83 -13.52 -9.70
N ALA A 189 10.16 -13.52 -9.51
CA ALA A 189 10.74 -14.02 -8.26
C ALA A 189 10.33 -13.17 -7.05
N LEU A 190 9.77 -11.98 -7.29
CA LEU A 190 9.49 -10.95 -6.30
C LEU A 190 8.11 -10.32 -6.58
N PRO A 191 7.19 -10.23 -5.59
CA PRO A 191 5.94 -9.46 -5.69
C PRO A 191 6.12 -8.02 -6.19
N ILE A 192 5.08 -7.39 -6.75
CA ILE A 192 5.18 -6.03 -7.37
C ILE A 192 5.81 -5.00 -6.43
N GLN A 193 5.41 -5.04 -5.16
CA GLN A 193 5.88 -4.22 -4.05
C GLN A 193 7.34 -4.44 -3.64
N LYS A 194 7.99 -5.50 -4.12
CA LYS A 194 9.40 -5.84 -3.85
C LYS A 194 10.31 -5.27 -4.93
N SER A 195 10.31 -3.95 -5.08
CA SER A 195 11.28 -3.26 -5.92
C SER A 195 12.43 -2.78 -5.05
N HIS A 196 13.67 -3.04 -5.48
CA HIS A 196 14.91 -2.76 -4.73
C HIS A 196 15.76 -1.64 -5.35
N GLY A 197 15.19 -0.89 -6.30
CA GLY A 197 15.87 0.26 -6.91
C GLY A 197 16.16 1.40 -5.94
N GLU A 198 16.93 2.38 -6.42
CA GLU A 198 17.19 3.60 -5.69
C GLU A 198 15.90 4.42 -5.48
N GLY A 199 15.73 4.98 -4.28
CA GLY A 199 14.57 5.80 -3.94
C GLY A 199 14.71 7.25 -4.45
N ASN A 200 13.62 7.79 -4.97
CA ASN A 200 13.53 9.16 -5.49
C ASN A 200 13.69 10.21 -4.39
N TRP A 201 14.46 11.28 -4.66
CA TRP A 201 14.69 12.30 -3.63
C TRP A 201 13.48 13.20 -3.35
N GLY A 202 12.63 13.39 -4.35
CA GLY A 202 11.57 14.41 -4.39
C GLY A 202 10.16 13.97 -4.01
N GLY A 203 10.01 12.87 -3.29
CA GLY A 203 8.73 12.23 -3.05
C GLY A 203 7.98 12.74 -1.81
N LYS A 204 6.64 12.74 -1.87
CA LYS A 204 5.77 12.76 -0.67
C LYS A 204 4.52 11.92 -0.87
N MET A 205 3.92 11.46 0.22
CA MET A 205 2.60 10.86 0.21
C MET A 205 1.64 11.61 1.13
N THR A 206 0.42 11.86 0.64
CA THR A 206 -0.65 12.51 1.39
C THR A 206 -1.84 11.56 1.50
N ILE A 207 -2.36 11.37 2.70
CA ILE A 207 -3.50 10.51 3.01
C ILE A 207 -4.56 11.41 3.65
N ASN A 208 -5.68 11.61 2.99
CA ASN A 208 -6.73 12.51 3.44
C ASN A 208 -8.00 11.74 3.76
N ARG A 209 -8.68 12.11 4.86
CA ARG A 209 -10.05 11.67 5.17
C ARG A 209 -10.21 10.14 5.08
N THR A 210 -9.18 9.42 5.48
CA THR A 210 -9.15 7.96 5.42
C THR A 210 -9.52 7.39 6.78
N THR A 211 -10.34 6.34 6.78
CA THR A 211 -10.75 5.65 8.01
C THR A 211 -10.01 4.32 8.15
N PHE A 212 -9.47 4.07 9.34
CA PHE A 212 -8.85 2.82 9.73
C PHE A 212 -9.67 2.22 10.88
N SER A 213 -10.28 1.06 10.65
CA SER A 213 -11.18 0.43 11.60
C SER A 213 -10.68 -0.94 12.06
N LYS A 214 -10.84 -1.24 13.35
CA LYS A 214 -10.66 -2.59 13.93
C LYS A 214 -9.24 -3.14 13.80
N PHE A 215 -8.26 -2.30 14.11
CA PHE A 215 -6.86 -2.74 14.26
C PHE A 215 -6.53 -2.84 15.75
N MET A 216 -6.52 -4.08 16.26
CA MET A 216 -6.43 -4.38 17.70
C MET A 216 -5.08 -5.02 18.08
N GLY A 217 -4.06 -4.84 17.24
CA GLY A 217 -2.72 -5.42 17.37
C GLY A 217 -2.62 -6.90 17.07
N LYS A 218 -3.69 -7.65 17.37
CA LYS A 218 -3.83 -9.06 17.04
C LYS A 218 -5.11 -9.34 16.28
N SER A 219 -4.98 -10.21 15.30
CA SER A 219 -6.05 -10.90 14.62
C SER A 219 -6.70 -11.93 15.58
N MET A 220 -7.89 -12.40 15.24
CA MET A 220 -8.60 -13.53 15.88
C MET A 220 -7.73 -14.79 15.94
N CYS A 221 -6.79 -14.98 15.01
CA CYS A 221 -5.83 -16.08 15.05
C CYS A 221 -4.61 -15.82 15.95
N GLY A 222 -4.51 -14.64 16.56
CA GLY A 222 -3.35 -14.20 17.36
C GLY A 222 -2.18 -13.65 16.53
N GLU A 223 -2.31 -13.59 15.20
CA GLU A 223 -1.32 -12.96 14.32
C GLU A 223 -1.39 -11.45 14.41
N LYS A 224 -0.33 -10.75 13.99
CA LYS A 224 -0.28 -9.29 14.05
C LYS A 224 -1.37 -8.63 13.19
N SER A 225 -2.01 -7.57 13.69
CA SER A 225 -2.96 -6.74 12.94
C SER A 225 -2.75 -5.26 13.28
N VAL A 226 -2.06 -4.54 12.40
CA VAL A 226 -1.66 -3.14 12.62
C VAL A 226 -2.05 -2.24 11.46
N ILE A 227 -2.12 -0.93 11.63
CA ILE A 227 -2.42 -0.03 10.52
C ILE A 227 -1.18 0.12 9.64
N PHE A 228 -0.07 0.56 10.24
CA PHE A 228 1.15 0.87 9.52
C PHE A 228 2.15 -0.27 9.63
N ASN A 229 2.65 -0.71 8.49
CA ASN A 229 3.79 -1.61 8.45
C ASN A 229 4.83 -1.10 7.46
N ARG A 230 6.09 -1.38 7.77
CA ARG A 230 7.20 -1.16 6.87
C ARG A 230 7.13 -2.15 5.71
N ASN A 231 7.49 -1.71 4.52
CA ASN A 231 7.83 -2.56 3.40
C ASN A 231 9.25 -3.07 3.66
N PRO A 232 9.43 -4.35 4.02
CA PRO A 232 10.74 -4.90 4.32
C PRO A 232 11.68 -4.84 3.12
N ASP A 233 11.14 -4.77 1.90
CA ASP A 233 11.91 -4.74 0.66
C ASP A 233 12.14 -3.30 0.17
N SER A 234 11.87 -2.28 0.99
CA SER A 234 11.96 -0.89 0.57
C SER A 234 13.38 -0.38 0.40
N SER A 235 13.53 0.55 -0.56
CA SER A 235 14.71 1.40 -0.67
C SER A 235 14.97 2.16 0.63
N ASP A 236 16.24 2.54 0.82
CA ASP A 236 16.72 3.32 1.97
C ASP A 236 16.04 4.68 2.14
N LYS A 237 15.40 5.15 1.08
CA LYS A 237 14.61 6.37 1.07
C LYS A 237 13.12 6.05 0.93
N ILE A 238 12.35 6.46 1.93
CA ILE A 238 10.89 6.41 1.95
C ILE A 238 10.38 7.87 1.95
N PRO A 239 9.45 8.24 1.05
CA PRO A 239 8.86 9.57 1.09
C PRO A 239 8.14 9.82 2.42
N PRO A 240 8.15 11.04 2.97
CA PRO A 240 7.33 11.36 4.13
C PRO A 240 5.84 11.16 3.83
N HIS A 241 5.10 10.66 4.82
CA HIS A 241 3.65 10.46 4.75
C HIS A 241 2.95 11.49 5.64
N TYR A 242 1.95 12.17 5.07
CA TYR A 242 1.13 13.17 5.74
C TYR A 242 -0.31 12.67 5.80
N PHE A 243 -0.83 12.47 7.00
CA PHE A 243 -2.18 11.99 7.27
C PHE A 243 -3.04 13.15 7.77
N ASN A 244 -4.02 13.57 6.99
CA ASN A 244 -4.88 14.70 7.29
C ASN A 244 -6.33 14.25 7.47
N ASP A 245 -6.95 14.66 8.58
CA ASP A 245 -8.35 14.39 8.89
C ASP A 245 -8.72 12.90 8.88
N CYS A 246 -7.76 12.03 9.20
CA CYS A 246 -7.97 10.59 9.28
C CYS A 246 -8.73 10.20 10.54
N THR A 247 -9.51 9.12 10.44
CA THR A 247 -10.27 8.56 11.57
C THR A 247 -9.76 7.17 11.92
N PHE A 248 -9.53 6.94 13.20
CA PHE A 248 -9.11 5.66 13.78
C PHE A 248 -10.24 5.16 14.67
N ASP A 249 -10.88 4.08 14.25
CA ASP A 249 -12.12 3.57 14.84
C ASP A 249 -11.91 2.16 15.42
N ASP A 250 -12.04 2.00 16.74
CA ASP A 250 -11.67 0.76 17.44
C ASP A 250 -10.23 0.35 17.12
N VAL A 251 -9.28 1.19 17.55
CA VAL A 251 -7.84 0.99 17.38
C VAL A 251 -7.17 1.18 18.72
N ASP A 252 -6.36 0.21 19.17
CA ASP A 252 -5.58 0.34 20.40
C ASP A 252 -4.09 0.65 20.14
N ASN A 253 -3.30 0.80 21.21
CA ASN A 253 -1.85 1.08 21.11
C ASN A 253 -1.09 0.03 20.30
N THR A 254 -1.54 -1.23 20.34
CA THR A 254 -0.89 -2.36 19.69
C THR A 254 -1.30 -2.52 18.23
N GLY A 255 -2.46 -1.98 17.83
CA GLY A 255 -2.95 -1.96 16.45
C GLY A 255 -2.42 -0.82 15.59
N TRP A 256 -1.54 0.01 16.14
CA TRP A 256 -1.12 1.25 15.50
C TRP A 256 -0.10 1.01 14.37
N ALA A 257 1.08 0.53 14.72
CA ALA A 257 2.18 0.35 13.80
C ALA A 257 3.05 -0.83 14.22
N PHE A 258 3.73 -1.41 13.24
CA PHE A 258 4.87 -2.28 13.46
C PHE A 258 5.99 -1.87 12.50
N LEU A 259 7.03 -1.28 13.05
CA LEU A 259 8.18 -0.74 12.32
C LEU A 259 9.41 -1.54 12.73
N GLU A 260 9.61 -2.66 12.03
CA GLU A 260 10.71 -3.58 12.29
C GLU A 260 12.06 -2.86 12.25
N LYS A 261 13.01 -3.32 13.08
CA LYS A 261 14.39 -2.84 13.01
C LYS A 261 15.02 -3.15 11.65
N SER A 262 15.92 -2.30 11.23
CA SER A 262 16.70 -2.52 10.01
C SER A 262 17.60 -3.74 10.20
N ASP A 263 17.68 -4.60 9.18
CA ASP A 263 18.65 -5.70 9.19
C ASP A 263 20.06 -5.11 9.00
N PRO A 264 20.96 -5.19 10.00
CA PRO A 264 22.30 -4.65 9.89
C PRO A 264 23.13 -5.33 8.79
N GLY A 265 22.74 -6.53 8.34
CA GLY A 265 23.40 -7.23 7.23
C GLY A 265 23.16 -6.60 5.86
N TRP A 266 22.16 -5.75 5.70
CA TRP A 266 21.84 -5.09 4.42
C TRP A 266 22.47 -3.71 4.29
N ALA A 267 22.76 -3.05 5.42
CA ALA A 267 23.31 -1.71 5.43
C ALA A 267 24.79 -1.72 5.04
N ASN A 268 25.10 -1.22 3.85
CA ASN A 268 26.49 -0.88 3.52
C ASN A 268 26.80 0.52 4.07
N VAL A 269 27.49 0.58 5.21
CA VAL A 269 27.81 1.84 5.91
C VAL A 269 28.55 2.85 5.02
N LYS A 270 29.29 2.37 4.01
CA LYS A 270 30.01 3.25 3.08
C LYS A 270 29.10 3.98 2.11
N ASP A 271 27.92 3.44 1.83
CA ASP A 271 26.99 3.96 0.82
C ASP A 271 26.05 5.02 1.41
N CYS A 272 25.93 5.10 2.74
CA CYS A 272 25.01 6.01 3.41
C CYS A 272 25.50 7.48 3.43
N GLY A 273 26.80 7.72 3.24
CA GLY A 273 27.38 9.06 3.39
C GLY A 273 27.10 9.67 4.77
N ASP A 274 26.56 10.89 4.79
CA ASP A 274 26.16 11.61 6.02
C ASP A 274 24.78 11.19 6.56
N PHE A 275 24.10 10.24 5.89
CA PHE A 275 22.77 9.80 6.27
C PHE A 275 22.83 8.60 7.24
N PRO A 276 21.91 8.53 8.21
CA PRO A 276 21.73 7.32 9.02
C PRO A 276 21.57 6.06 8.16
N CYS A 277 22.44 5.07 8.37
CA CYS A 277 22.35 3.74 7.75
C CYS A 277 21.24 2.88 8.37
N THR A 278 20.06 3.46 8.56
CA THR A 278 18.89 2.79 9.13
C THR A 278 17.93 2.28 8.05
N ALA A 279 18.31 2.41 6.77
CA ALA A 279 17.63 1.79 5.64
C ALA A 279 16.09 2.07 5.66
N PRO A 280 15.15 1.11 5.66
CA PRO A 280 13.72 1.43 5.59
C PRO A 280 13.15 2.05 6.87
N ASN A 281 13.99 2.40 7.86
CA ASN A 281 13.60 3.20 9.03
C ASN A 281 13.84 4.70 8.85
N ASN A 282 14.17 5.15 7.64
CA ASN A 282 14.15 6.56 7.27
C ASN A 282 12.73 7.00 6.88
N LEU A 283 11.78 6.86 7.80
CA LEU A 283 10.36 7.19 7.59
C LEU A 283 9.88 8.25 8.58
N ILE A 284 8.94 9.08 8.12
CA ILE A 284 8.24 10.07 8.95
C ILE A 284 6.77 9.99 8.61
N TYR A 285 5.94 9.74 9.63
CA TYR A 285 4.49 9.83 9.51
C TYR A 285 4.01 11.04 10.32
N SER A 286 3.45 12.03 9.64
CA SER A 286 2.90 13.23 10.26
C SER A 286 1.38 13.19 10.21
N PHE A 287 0.72 13.50 11.32
CA PHE A 287 -0.72 13.44 11.48
C PHE A 287 -1.26 14.82 11.84
N THR A 288 -2.37 15.22 11.22
CA THR A 288 -3.07 16.48 11.50
C THR A 288 -4.57 16.27 11.45
N GLY A 289 -5.30 16.80 12.43
CA GLY A 289 -6.77 16.70 12.48
C GLY A 289 -7.29 15.27 12.74
N THR A 290 -6.47 14.42 13.35
CA THR A 290 -6.82 13.01 13.60
C THR A 290 -8.00 12.87 14.56
N LYS A 291 -8.89 11.93 14.25
CA LYS A 291 -10.03 11.58 15.10
C LYS A 291 -9.92 10.14 15.59
N PHE A 292 -10.20 9.91 16.88
CA PHE A 292 -10.28 8.58 17.47
C PHE A 292 -11.73 8.29 17.90
N THR A 293 -12.36 7.30 17.27
CA THR A 293 -13.76 6.90 17.49
C THR A 293 -13.85 5.47 18.01
N GLY A 294 -15.08 4.97 18.18
CA GLY A 294 -15.30 3.63 18.72
C GLY A 294 -15.19 3.52 20.23
N THR A 295 -15.24 2.27 20.69
CA THR A 295 -15.14 1.86 22.09
C THR A 295 -13.71 1.65 22.54
N THR A 296 -12.82 1.25 21.62
CA THR A 296 -11.40 1.03 21.90
C THR A 296 -10.57 2.14 21.27
N LYS A 297 -9.69 2.78 22.05
CA LYS A 297 -8.83 3.88 21.62
C LYS A 297 -7.44 3.73 22.20
N PRO A 298 -6.40 4.32 21.58
CA PRO A 298 -5.06 4.36 22.16
C PRO A 298 -5.07 5.16 23.48
N THR A 299 -4.11 4.90 24.35
CA THR A 299 -3.95 5.64 25.63
C THR A 299 -3.72 7.12 25.37
N THR A 300 -3.01 7.44 24.29
CA THR A 300 -2.76 8.81 23.84
C THR A 300 -3.49 9.04 22.51
N ALA A 301 -4.56 9.83 22.56
CA ALA A 301 -5.41 10.14 21.41
C ALA A 301 -5.37 11.65 21.13
N VAL A 302 -4.25 12.14 20.59
CA VAL A 302 -4.07 13.55 20.21
C VAL A 302 -4.33 13.75 18.72
N ALA A 303 -4.92 14.88 18.34
CA ALA A 303 -5.28 15.14 16.95
C ALA A 303 -4.05 15.27 16.02
N ASP A 304 -2.98 15.87 16.54
CA ASP A 304 -1.78 16.19 15.78
C ASP A 304 -0.56 15.57 16.47
N PHE A 305 0.23 14.80 15.72
CA PHE A 305 1.43 14.12 16.22
C PHE A 305 2.31 13.64 15.06
N VAL A 306 3.50 13.16 15.39
CA VAL A 306 4.46 12.58 14.45
C VAL A 306 4.93 11.24 14.98
N ILE A 307 5.09 10.27 14.08
CA ILE A 307 5.75 8.99 14.35
C ILE A 307 7.05 8.99 13.56
N VAL A 308 8.12 8.65 14.26
CA VAL A 308 9.45 8.40 13.70
C VAL A 308 9.98 7.09 14.28
N PRO A 309 10.87 6.37 13.58
CA PRO A 309 11.47 5.19 14.15
C PRO A 309 12.29 5.52 15.38
N ASP A 310 12.11 4.67 16.40
CA ASP A 310 12.84 4.77 17.66
C ASP A 310 14.23 4.14 17.52
N GLU A 311 15.04 4.88 16.77
CA GLU A 311 16.45 4.65 16.53
C GLU A 311 17.22 5.91 16.94
N LYS A 312 18.40 5.77 17.54
CA LYS A 312 19.12 6.87 18.19
C LYS A 312 19.53 7.99 17.22
N THR A 313 19.86 7.65 15.98
CA THR A 313 20.25 8.58 14.92
C THR A 313 19.06 9.23 14.20
N VAL A 314 17.87 8.64 14.30
CA VAL A 314 16.62 9.22 13.76
C VAL A 314 15.74 9.76 14.88
N GLY A 315 15.03 8.89 15.60
CA GLY A 315 14.15 9.25 16.73
C GLY A 315 14.87 9.95 17.88
N GLY A 316 16.13 9.60 18.16
CA GLY A 316 16.94 10.24 19.20
C GLY A 316 17.28 11.72 18.95
N THR A 317 16.98 12.24 17.75
CA THR A 317 17.09 13.68 17.44
C THR A 317 15.89 14.51 17.90
N TYR A 318 14.79 13.85 18.30
CA TYR A 318 13.55 14.50 18.76
C TYR A 318 13.44 14.43 20.29
N PRO A 319 13.72 15.53 21.03
CA PRO A 319 13.88 15.49 22.49
C PRO A 319 12.59 15.20 23.29
N ASN A 320 11.42 15.26 22.63
CA ASN A 320 10.10 15.11 23.26
C ASN A 320 9.33 13.88 22.75
N CYS A 321 10.01 12.90 22.13
CA CYS A 321 9.37 11.68 21.66
C CYS A 321 9.08 10.72 22.83
N ASN A 322 7.90 10.09 22.80
CA ASN A 322 7.56 8.96 23.66
C ASN A 322 7.97 7.66 22.96
N HIS A 323 8.62 6.75 23.70
CA HIS A 323 9.06 5.47 23.18
C HIS A 323 7.94 4.42 23.26
N PHE A 324 7.72 3.68 22.17
CA PHE A 324 6.71 2.61 22.05
C PHE A 324 7.38 1.30 21.60
N PRO A 325 8.08 0.58 22.51
CA PRO A 325 8.86 -0.61 22.15
C PRO A 325 8.02 -1.76 21.59
N GLU A 326 6.72 -1.80 21.89
CA GLU A 326 5.78 -2.80 21.37
C GLU A 326 5.45 -2.62 19.87
N GLN A 327 5.83 -1.48 19.28
CA GLN A 327 5.62 -1.16 17.86
C GLN A 327 6.86 -1.47 17.00
N GLN A 328 7.82 -2.25 17.52
CA GLN A 328 9.08 -2.65 16.86
C GLN A 328 9.18 -4.16 16.64
#